data_AF-A0AAN8FPQ7-F1
#
_entry.id   AF-A0AAN8FPQ7-F1
#
_cell.length_a   1.000
_cell.length_b   1.000
_cell.length_c   1.000
_cell.angle_alpha   90.00
_cell.angle_beta   90.00
_cell.angle_gamma   90.00
#
_symmetry.space_group_name_H-M   'P 1'
#
loop_
_entity.id
_entity.type
_entity.pdbx_description
1 polymer ?
#
loop_
_entity_poly.entity_id
_entity_poly.type
_entity_poly.pdbx_seq_one_letter_code
_entity_poly.pdbx_strand_id
1 'polypeptide(L)'
;MAFSYGLTNGDSISRRNTDIYRGSWVGLTTDNGTKSGRVPHPHNDHVRMPNIKVFSGSSHRDLSQRICERLQLEVSKASLKKFSNKETNVEIGESVRGEDVYIIQSGAGEINDNLMELLIMINACKIASSCRVAAVIPCFPYARQDKKDKSRAPISAKLVANMLSVAGADHIITMDLHASQIQGFFDIPVDNLYAEPAILKYIKESIPNWQTSVIVSPDAGGAKRVTSIADRLNVDFALIHKERKRANEVE
;
A
#
# COMPACT_ATOMS: atom_id res chain seq x y z
N MET A 1 -36.95 -9.02 25.69
CA MET A 1 -37.18 -7.61 26.06
C MET A 1 -37.00 -6.79 24.78
N ALA A 2 -38.10 -6.48 24.11
CA ALA A 2 -38.14 -5.72 22.87
C ALA A 2 -38.84 -4.39 23.18
N PHE A 3 -38.26 -3.27 22.73
CA PHE A 3 -38.95 -1.99 22.73
C PHE A 3 -39.16 -1.54 21.29
N SER A 4 -40.44 -1.47 20.94
CA SER A 4 -41.00 -0.85 19.74
C SER A 4 -41.51 0.53 20.14
N TYR A 5 -41.28 1.54 19.31
CA TYR A 5 -42.12 2.73 19.26
C TYR A 5 -42.33 3.11 17.79
N GLY A 6 -43.59 3.24 17.41
CA GLY A 6 -44.04 3.62 16.08
C GLY A 6 -44.58 5.05 16.01
N LEU A 7 -44.52 5.56 14.78
CA LEU A 7 -45.44 6.49 14.09
C LEU A 7 -45.56 7.95 14.58
N THR A 8 -45.29 8.92 13.68
CA THR A 8 -46.34 9.52 12.82
C THR A 8 -45.74 10.50 11.77
N ASN A 9 -46.47 10.62 10.66
CA ASN A 9 -46.18 11.36 9.42
C ASN A 9 -46.24 12.90 9.57
N GLY A 10 -45.61 13.63 8.62
CA GLY A 10 -45.88 15.06 8.41
C GLY A 10 -44.95 15.75 7.41
N ASP A 11 -45.28 15.60 6.13
CA ASP A 11 -44.99 16.41 4.94
C ASP A 11 -44.11 17.69 4.97
N SER A 12 -43.16 17.68 4.02
CA SER A 12 -42.96 18.67 2.95
C SER A 12 -41.98 19.86 3.11
N ILE A 13 -41.28 20.09 1.98
CA ILE A 13 -40.71 21.35 1.45
C ILE A 13 -39.25 21.68 1.82
N SER A 14 -38.50 21.90 0.72
CA SER A 14 -37.41 22.88 0.53
C SER A 14 -36.03 22.29 0.21
N ARG A 15 -35.72 22.39 -1.08
CA ARG A 15 -34.38 22.32 -1.68
C ARG A 15 -33.42 23.37 -1.09
N ARG A 16 -32.13 23.06 -1.23
CA ARG A 16 -30.93 23.92 -1.24
C ARG A 16 -30.27 24.20 0.11
N ASN A 17 -29.06 23.68 0.26
CA ASN A 17 -27.93 24.46 0.78
C ASN A 17 -26.61 23.91 0.22
N THR A 18 -26.32 24.25 -1.03
CA THR A 18 -24.95 24.44 -1.50
C THR A 18 -24.56 25.89 -1.23
N ASP A 19 -23.26 26.14 -1.07
CA ASP A 19 -22.60 27.46 -1.10
C ASP A 19 -22.49 28.23 0.21
N ILE A 20 -21.55 27.77 1.06
CA ILE A 20 -20.88 28.60 2.06
C ILE A 20 -19.58 29.11 1.43
N TYR A 21 -19.65 30.22 0.68
CA TYR A 21 -18.56 31.20 0.50
C TYR A 21 -19.19 32.49 -0.06
N ARG A 22 -19.79 33.31 0.82
CA ARG A 22 -20.13 34.70 0.51
C ARG A 22 -19.06 35.61 1.12
N GLY A 23 -18.14 36.07 0.27
CA GLY A 23 -17.27 37.21 0.55
C GLY A 23 -18.06 38.52 0.46
N SER A 24 -17.79 39.42 1.40
CA SER A 24 -18.46 40.70 1.59
C SER A 24 -18.21 41.68 0.45
N TRP A 25 -19.27 42.36 -0.01
CA TRP A 25 -19.19 43.55 -0.85
C TRP A 25 -19.01 44.79 0.03
N VAL A 26 -17.95 45.57 -0.22
CA VAL A 26 -17.80 46.94 0.29
C VAL A 26 -17.42 47.86 -0.86
N GLY A 27 -18.29 48.85 -1.12
CA GLY A 27 -17.92 50.25 -1.35
C GLY A 27 -17.28 50.64 -2.68
N LEU A 28 -18.08 51.30 -3.53
CA LEU A 28 -17.70 52.08 -4.71
C LEU A 28 -16.69 53.20 -4.42
N THR A 29 -15.71 53.37 -5.31
CA THR A 29 -15.24 54.69 -5.76
C THR A 29 -15.03 54.66 -7.27
N THR A 30 -15.53 55.70 -7.92
CA THR A 30 -15.49 55.95 -9.36
C THR A 30 -14.13 56.48 -9.78
N ASP A 31 -13.51 55.88 -10.81
CA ASP A 31 -12.55 56.60 -11.64
C ASP A 31 -12.64 56.17 -13.10
N ASN A 32 -12.79 57.17 -13.97
CA ASN A 32 -12.96 57.05 -15.41
C ASN A 32 -11.56 57.13 -16.05
N GLY A 33 -11.03 56.00 -16.51
CA GLY A 33 -9.75 55.94 -17.20
C GLY A 33 -9.70 54.80 -18.21
N THR A 34 -9.75 55.14 -19.49
CA THR A 34 -9.60 54.27 -20.65
C THR A 34 -8.41 53.31 -20.55
N LYS A 35 -8.67 52.00 -20.42
CA LYS A 35 -7.76 50.92 -20.85
C LYS A 35 -8.59 49.77 -21.40
N SER A 36 -8.28 49.32 -22.62
CA SER A 36 -8.91 48.16 -23.23
C SER A 36 -8.58 46.92 -22.37
N GLY A 37 -9.58 46.43 -21.63
CA GLY A 37 -9.41 45.27 -20.77
C GLY A 37 -9.22 44.01 -21.60
N ARG A 38 -8.01 43.44 -21.60
CA ARG A 38 -7.87 42.00 -21.86
C ARG A 38 -8.55 41.29 -20.69
N VAL A 39 -9.52 40.44 -21.01
CA VAL A 39 -10.12 39.50 -20.06
C VAL A 39 -8.97 38.70 -19.42
N PRO A 40 -8.85 38.61 -18.08
CA PRO A 40 -7.88 37.72 -17.48
C PRO A 40 -8.23 36.30 -17.92
N HIS A 41 -7.36 35.66 -18.69
CA HIS A 41 -7.45 34.22 -18.89
C HIS A 41 -7.32 33.57 -17.51
N PRO A 42 -8.19 32.62 -17.13
CA PRO A 42 -7.97 31.86 -15.91
C PRO A 42 -6.57 31.25 -16.05
N HIS A 43 -5.68 31.58 -15.11
CA HIS A 43 -4.46 30.80 -14.95
C HIS A 43 -4.92 29.37 -14.77
N ASN A 44 -4.65 28.56 -15.77
CA ASN A 44 -4.79 27.12 -15.65
C ASN A 44 -3.70 26.75 -14.65
N ASP A 45 -4.04 26.81 -13.36
CA ASP A 45 -3.32 26.13 -12.29
C ASP A 45 -3.47 24.64 -12.60
N HIS A 46 -2.75 24.20 -13.64
CA HIS A 46 -2.42 22.82 -13.84
C HIS A 46 -1.81 22.41 -12.52
N VAL A 47 -2.59 21.68 -11.71
CA VAL A 47 -2.08 20.93 -10.58
C VAL A 47 -0.91 20.14 -11.15
N ARG A 48 0.31 20.64 -10.92
CA ARG A 48 1.51 19.94 -11.36
C ARG A 48 1.49 18.65 -10.60
N MET A 49 1.17 17.55 -11.28
CA MET A 49 1.35 16.23 -10.71
C MET A 49 2.82 16.16 -10.27
N PRO A 50 3.11 15.81 -9.00
CA PRO A 50 4.47 15.63 -8.55
C PRO A 50 5.19 14.66 -9.49
N ASN A 51 6.47 14.89 -9.77
CA ASN A 51 7.20 13.96 -10.61
C ASN A 51 7.36 12.65 -9.82
N ILE A 52 7.23 11.52 -10.51
CA ILE A 52 7.34 10.21 -9.88
C ILE A 52 8.80 9.80 -9.87
N LYS A 53 9.30 9.36 -8.71
CA LYS A 53 10.63 8.76 -8.55
C LYS A 53 10.49 7.36 -7.98
N VAL A 54 11.13 6.39 -8.61
CA VAL A 54 11.06 4.98 -8.19
C VAL A 54 12.46 4.50 -7.83
N PHE A 55 12.68 4.20 -6.56
CA PHE A 55 13.94 3.61 -6.08
C PHE A 55 13.77 2.11 -5.86
N SER A 56 14.85 1.37 -6.15
CA SER A 56 14.94 -0.04 -5.83
C SER A 56 15.85 -0.26 -4.63
N GLY A 57 15.36 -1.00 -3.65
CA GLY A 57 16.22 -1.65 -2.67
C GLY A 57 17.05 -2.79 -3.28
N SER A 58 17.85 -3.44 -2.45
CA SER A 58 18.75 -4.54 -2.83
C SER A 58 18.06 -5.90 -2.96
N SER A 59 16.88 -6.12 -2.37
CA SER A 59 16.28 -7.46 -2.33
C SER A 59 15.92 -8.01 -3.72
N HIS A 60 15.29 -7.22 -4.59
CA HIS A 60 14.75 -7.69 -5.88
C HIS A 60 14.79 -6.59 -6.96
N ARG A 61 16.01 -6.26 -7.42
CA ARG A 61 16.19 -5.21 -8.46
C ARG A 61 15.50 -5.54 -9.80
N ASP A 62 15.44 -6.81 -10.19
CA ASP A 62 14.74 -7.25 -11.40
C ASP A 62 13.25 -6.90 -11.38
N LEU A 63 12.59 -7.07 -10.23
CA LEU A 63 11.19 -6.69 -10.07
C LEU A 63 11.00 -5.18 -10.23
N SER A 64 11.84 -4.38 -9.57
CA SER A 64 11.81 -2.91 -9.68
C SER A 64 11.99 -2.45 -11.12
N GLN A 65 12.92 -3.07 -11.85
CA GLN A 65 13.18 -2.79 -13.25
C GLN A 65 11.95 -3.08 -14.12
N ARG A 66 11.33 -4.25 -13.96
CA ARG A 66 10.10 -4.63 -14.69
C ARG A 66 8.90 -3.74 -14.37
N ILE A 67 8.82 -3.20 -13.15
CA ILE A 67 7.80 -2.23 -12.77
C ILE A 67 8.05 -0.91 -13.50
N CYS A 68 9.29 -0.41 -13.47
CA CYS A 68 9.67 0.83 -14.15
C CYS A 68 9.48 0.75 -15.67
N GLU A 69 9.84 -0.38 -16.31
CA GLU A 69 9.61 -0.63 -17.73
C GLU A 69 8.13 -0.54 -18.10
N ARG A 70 7.23 -1.11 -17.29
CA ARG A 70 5.78 -1.02 -17.51
C ARG A 70 5.24 0.39 -17.32
N LEU A 71 5.87 1.18 -16.46
CA LEU A 71 5.51 2.58 -16.22
C LEU A 71 6.20 3.55 -17.19
N GLN A 72 7.08 3.06 -18.06
CA GLN A 72 7.93 3.87 -18.93
C GLN A 72 8.79 4.88 -18.14
N LEU A 73 9.30 4.43 -16.99
CA LEU A 73 10.19 5.18 -16.10
C LEU A 73 11.56 4.51 -16.04
N GLU A 74 12.56 5.27 -15.60
CA GLU A 74 13.86 4.73 -15.19
C GLU A 74 13.92 4.58 -13.67
N VAL A 75 14.64 3.55 -13.20
CA VAL A 75 14.93 3.43 -11.77
C VAL A 75 15.81 4.59 -11.34
N SER A 76 15.37 5.32 -10.32
CA SER A 76 16.06 6.47 -9.77
C SER A 76 17.39 6.09 -9.13
N LYS A 77 18.37 6.98 -9.23
CA LYS A 77 19.76 6.71 -8.84
C LYS A 77 19.89 6.66 -7.32
N ALA A 78 20.30 5.51 -6.78
CA ALA A 78 20.70 5.38 -5.39
C ALA A 78 21.93 4.46 -5.26
N SER A 79 22.82 4.81 -4.33
CA SER A 79 23.93 3.96 -3.92
C SER A 79 23.53 3.18 -2.68
N LEU A 80 23.60 1.85 -2.75
CA LEU A 80 23.34 0.95 -1.63
C LEU A 80 24.62 0.15 -1.37
N LYS A 81 25.22 0.34 -0.19
CA LYS A 81 26.49 -0.29 0.19
C LYS A 81 26.38 -0.85 1.61
N LYS A 82 27.23 -1.81 1.93
CA LYS A 82 27.48 -2.22 3.31
C LYS A 82 28.89 -1.83 3.70
N PHE A 83 29.03 -1.20 4.86
CA PHE A 83 30.33 -0.96 5.47
C PHE A 83 30.93 -2.27 5.99
N SER A 84 32.23 -2.27 6.33
CA SER A 84 32.94 -3.46 6.81
C SER A 84 32.37 -4.02 8.12
N ASN A 85 31.74 -3.17 8.94
CA ASN A 85 31.00 -3.54 10.15
C ASN A 85 29.56 -4.02 9.89
N LYS A 86 29.16 -4.19 8.61
CA LYS A 86 27.82 -4.59 8.13
C LYS A 86 26.72 -3.54 8.24
N GLU A 87 27.03 -2.30 8.64
CA GLU A 87 26.06 -1.22 8.58
C GLU A 87 25.66 -0.93 7.13
N THR A 88 24.36 -0.68 6.94
CA THR A 88 23.81 -0.33 5.63
C THR A 88 23.99 1.16 5.38
N ASN A 89 24.59 1.51 4.24
CA ASN A 89 24.78 2.86 3.78
C ASN A 89 23.94 3.11 2.53
N VAL A 90 23.16 4.18 2.56
CA VAL A 90 22.26 4.60 1.49
C VAL A 90 22.58 6.03 1.12
N GLU A 91 22.72 6.28 -0.18
CA GLU A 91 22.88 7.62 -0.74
C GLU A 91 21.91 7.81 -1.90
N ILE A 92 21.02 8.81 -1.79
CA ILE A 92 20.11 9.17 -2.87
C ILE A 92 20.88 10.03 -3.88
N GLY A 93 21.04 9.54 -5.10
CA GLY A 93 21.92 10.11 -6.13
C GLY A 93 21.29 11.17 -7.02
N GLU A 94 20.07 11.60 -6.75
CA GLU A 94 19.37 12.67 -7.45
C GLU A 94 18.37 13.41 -6.55
N SER A 95 17.91 14.60 -6.96
CA SER A 95 16.96 15.37 -6.16
C SER A 95 15.59 14.69 -6.11
N VAL A 96 15.06 14.55 -4.88
CA VAL A 96 13.70 14.07 -4.61
C VAL A 96 12.81 15.16 -4.01
N ARG A 97 13.28 16.41 -3.93
CA ARG A 97 12.54 17.51 -3.31
C ARG A 97 11.22 17.78 -4.04
N GLY A 98 10.11 17.69 -3.32
CA GLY A 98 8.76 17.89 -3.87
C GLY A 98 8.25 16.74 -4.75
N GLU A 99 9.00 15.65 -4.87
CA GLU A 99 8.65 14.51 -5.71
C GLU A 99 7.83 13.46 -4.95
N ASP A 100 7.08 12.65 -5.69
CA ASP A 100 6.36 11.49 -5.16
C ASP A 100 7.22 10.24 -5.33
N VAL A 101 7.68 9.73 -4.20
CA VAL A 101 8.73 8.71 -4.15
C VAL A 101 8.14 7.35 -3.85
N TYR A 102 8.47 6.36 -4.66
CA TYR A 102 8.13 4.96 -4.46
C TYR A 102 9.41 4.16 -4.20
N ILE A 103 9.49 3.47 -3.07
CA ILE A 103 10.65 2.63 -2.72
C ILE A 103 10.22 1.17 -2.76
N ILE A 104 10.79 0.41 -3.68
CA ILE A 104 10.48 -1.02 -3.85
C ILE A 104 11.50 -1.84 -3.07
N GLN A 105 11.05 -2.50 -2.00
CA GLN A 105 11.85 -3.42 -1.20
C GLN A 105 10.99 -4.52 -0.60
N SER A 106 11.50 -5.75 -0.58
CA SER A 106 10.78 -6.91 -0.06
C SER A 106 11.51 -7.56 1.12
N GLY A 107 10.76 -8.19 2.03
CA GLY A 107 11.28 -8.98 3.14
C GLY A 107 11.74 -10.39 2.76
N ALA A 108 12.54 -10.52 1.69
CA ALA A 108 12.99 -11.82 1.18
C ALA A 108 14.53 -11.91 1.15
N GLY A 109 15.07 -13.03 1.67
CA GLY A 109 16.51 -13.19 1.93
C GLY A 109 16.89 -12.71 3.34
N GLU A 110 17.89 -11.83 3.43
CA GLU A 110 18.34 -11.20 4.68
C GLU A 110 17.31 -10.17 5.18
N ILE A 111 16.21 -10.66 5.76
CA ILE A 111 15.00 -9.89 6.08
C ILE A 111 15.28 -8.64 6.92
N ASN A 112 16.19 -8.72 7.89
CA ASN A 112 16.53 -7.60 8.77
C ASN A 112 17.32 -6.52 8.05
N ASP A 113 18.29 -6.92 7.24
CA ASP A 113 19.12 -5.99 6.49
C ASP A 113 18.28 -5.27 5.42
N ASN A 114 17.38 -6.00 4.74
CA ASN A 114 16.45 -5.40 3.78
C ASN A 114 15.46 -4.44 4.43
N LEU A 115 14.96 -4.77 5.62
CA LEU A 115 14.08 -3.90 6.39
C LEU A 115 14.82 -2.64 6.83
N MET A 116 16.05 -2.76 7.35
CA MET A 116 16.86 -1.61 7.74
C MET A 116 17.21 -0.74 6.53
N GLU A 117 17.58 -1.33 5.40
CA GLU A 117 17.82 -0.59 4.15
C GLU A 117 16.58 0.20 3.73
N LEU A 118 15.39 -0.40 3.76
CA LEU A 118 14.14 0.29 3.44
C LEU A 118 13.89 1.47 4.38
N LEU A 119 14.04 1.28 5.69
CA LEU A 119 13.84 2.35 6.69
C LEU A 119 14.80 3.51 6.46
N ILE A 120 16.07 3.21 6.15
CA ILE A 120 17.09 4.23 5.86
C ILE A 120 16.76 4.97 4.56
N MET A 121 16.33 4.27 3.50
CA MET A 121 15.90 4.89 2.24
C MET A 121 14.69 5.81 2.43
N ILE A 122 13.67 5.37 3.18
CA ILE A 122 12.48 6.17 3.50
C ILE A 122 12.89 7.44 4.23
N ASN A 123 13.69 7.30 5.29
CA ASN A 123 14.15 8.44 6.08
C ASN A 123 14.99 9.41 5.24
N ALA A 124 15.90 8.90 4.38
CA ALA A 124 16.71 9.72 3.48
C ALA A 124 15.83 10.55 2.53
N CYS A 125 14.81 9.94 1.93
CA CYS A 125 13.86 10.65 1.07
C CYS A 125 13.00 11.67 1.85
N LYS A 126 12.59 11.34 3.07
CA LYS A 126 11.78 12.22 3.93
C LYS A 126 12.55 13.49 4.28
N ILE A 127 13.77 13.36 4.79
CA ILE A 127 14.60 14.53 5.17
C ILE A 127 15.09 15.32 3.94
N ALA A 128 15.23 14.67 2.78
CA ALA A 128 15.49 15.33 1.50
C ALA A 128 14.27 16.11 0.94
N SER A 129 13.19 16.23 1.73
CA SER A 129 12.00 17.02 1.41
C SER A 129 11.19 16.50 0.22
N SER A 130 11.10 15.17 0.07
CA SER A 130 10.10 14.57 -0.82
C SER A 130 8.68 14.98 -0.42
N CYS A 131 7.77 15.07 -1.41
CA CYS A 131 6.37 15.40 -1.16
C CYS A 131 5.68 14.24 -0.44
N ARG A 132 5.98 13.01 -0.88
CA ARG A 132 5.39 11.78 -0.34
C ARG A 132 6.37 10.62 -0.51
N VAL A 133 6.37 9.69 0.44
CA VAL A 133 7.13 8.43 0.35
C VAL A 133 6.19 7.23 0.49
N ALA A 134 5.99 6.51 -0.61
CA ALA A 134 5.27 5.24 -0.64
C ALA A 134 6.26 4.06 -0.56
N ALA A 135 6.08 3.18 0.42
CA ALA A 135 6.84 1.93 0.52
C ALA A 135 6.09 0.81 -0.21
N VAL A 136 6.69 0.30 -1.28
CA VAL A 136 6.18 -0.84 -2.05
C VAL A 136 6.86 -2.11 -1.55
N ILE A 137 6.11 -2.93 -0.82
CA ILE A 137 6.61 -4.10 -0.09
C ILE A 137 5.88 -5.37 -0.58
N PRO A 138 6.32 -6.00 -1.68
CA PRO A 138 5.65 -7.16 -2.26
C PRO A 138 5.51 -8.35 -1.30
N CYS A 139 6.52 -8.62 -0.47
CA CYS A 139 6.42 -9.58 0.63
C CYS A 139 6.67 -8.86 1.96
N PHE A 140 5.61 -8.69 2.75
CA PHE A 140 5.67 -7.94 4.00
C PHE A 140 6.48 -8.70 5.06
N PRO A 141 7.55 -8.10 5.62
CA PRO A 141 8.42 -8.80 6.56
C PRO A 141 7.68 -9.05 7.88
N TYR A 142 7.98 -10.17 8.53
CA TYR A 142 7.39 -10.58 9.81
C TYR A 142 5.87 -10.78 9.83
N ALA A 143 5.21 -10.84 8.67
CA ALA A 143 3.74 -10.94 8.58
C ALA A 143 3.11 -12.15 9.30
N ARG A 144 3.87 -13.23 9.52
CA ARG A 144 3.41 -14.41 10.29
C ARG A 144 3.38 -14.20 11.82
N GLN A 145 3.91 -13.07 12.30
CA GLN A 145 3.95 -12.69 13.71
C GLN A 145 3.01 -11.51 13.96
N ASP A 146 1.75 -11.68 13.57
CA ASP A 146 0.67 -10.68 13.59
C ASP A 146 -0.19 -10.73 14.86
N LYS A 147 -0.02 -11.75 15.70
CA LYS A 147 -0.75 -11.89 16.97
C LYS A 147 0.12 -12.56 18.04
N LYS A 148 -0.34 -12.48 19.29
CA LYS A 148 0.31 -13.16 20.42
C LYS A 148 -0.15 -14.62 20.49
N ASP A 149 0.62 -15.51 19.88
CA ASP A 149 0.34 -16.96 19.95
C ASP A 149 0.73 -17.60 21.28
N LYS A 150 1.57 -16.92 22.07
CA LYS A 150 2.01 -17.35 23.40
C LYS A 150 2.06 -16.16 24.35
N SER A 151 2.00 -16.44 25.65
CA SER A 151 2.27 -15.42 26.66
C SER A 151 3.67 -14.81 26.44
N ARG A 152 3.76 -13.48 26.52
CA ARG A 152 5.00 -12.69 26.33
C ARG A 152 5.64 -12.77 24.94
N ALA A 153 4.92 -13.21 23.91
CA ALA A 153 5.38 -13.10 22.51
C ALA A 153 5.23 -11.67 21.96
N PRO A 154 6.13 -11.22 21.05
CA PRO A 154 5.98 -9.95 20.34
C PRO A 154 4.91 -10.04 19.26
N ILE A 155 4.42 -8.88 18.81
CA ILE A 155 3.67 -8.75 17.55
C ILE A 155 4.59 -8.02 16.57
N SER A 156 5.51 -8.76 15.96
CA SER A 156 6.59 -8.18 15.15
C SER A 156 6.06 -7.48 13.89
N ALA A 157 4.96 -7.95 13.30
CA ALA A 157 4.34 -7.25 12.17
C ALA A 157 3.86 -5.83 12.56
N LYS A 158 3.34 -5.64 13.78
CA LYS A 158 2.97 -4.32 14.30
C LYS A 158 4.20 -3.46 14.59
N LEU A 159 5.28 -4.05 15.10
CA LEU A 159 6.55 -3.34 15.28
C LEU A 159 7.10 -2.83 13.94
N VAL A 160 7.10 -3.67 12.90
CA VAL A 160 7.49 -3.28 11.53
C VAL A 160 6.63 -2.13 11.03
N ALA A 161 5.31 -2.23 11.19
CA ALA A 161 4.39 -1.16 10.78
C ALA A 161 4.75 0.18 11.46
N ASN A 162 4.97 0.15 12.78
CA ASN A 162 5.38 1.34 13.52
C ASN A 162 6.72 1.91 13.04
N MET A 163 7.72 1.06 12.78
CA MET A 163 9.03 1.51 12.28
C MET A 163 8.91 2.19 10.91
N LEU A 164 8.12 1.62 9.99
CA LEU A 164 7.87 2.21 8.67
C LEU A 164 7.18 3.57 8.78
N SER A 165 6.15 3.69 9.62
CA SER A 165 5.47 4.95 9.88
C SER A 165 6.41 6.00 10.47
N VAL A 166 7.21 5.62 11.48
CA VAL A 166 8.14 6.55 12.16
C VAL A 166 9.30 6.95 11.25
N ALA A 167 9.78 6.07 10.37
CA ALA A 167 10.78 6.41 9.36
C ALA A 167 10.28 7.45 8.35
N GLY A 168 8.96 7.64 8.25
CA GLY A 168 8.33 8.68 7.44
C GLY A 168 7.63 8.18 6.18
N ALA A 169 7.23 6.91 6.13
CA ALA A 169 6.37 6.42 5.06
C ALA A 169 4.97 7.05 5.18
N ASP A 170 4.45 7.53 4.05
CA ASP A 170 3.13 8.15 3.96
C ASP A 170 2.08 7.18 3.38
N HIS A 171 2.52 6.10 2.71
CA HIS A 171 1.67 5.09 2.10
C HIS A 171 2.40 3.74 2.03
N ILE A 172 1.71 2.63 2.31
CA ILE A 172 2.20 1.27 2.07
C ILE A 172 1.45 0.63 0.90
N ILE A 173 2.17 0.03 -0.03
CA ILE A 173 1.61 -0.84 -1.08
C ILE A 173 2.21 -2.22 -0.89
N THR A 174 1.39 -3.25 -0.70
CA THR A 174 1.86 -4.61 -0.44
C THR A 174 1.02 -5.64 -1.21
N MET A 175 1.38 -6.92 -1.12
CA MET A 175 0.69 -7.98 -1.85
C MET A 175 0.46 -9.19 -0.94
N ASP A 176 -0.79 -9.67 -0.91
CA ASP A 176 -1.22 -10.89 -0.21
C ASP A 176 -0.71 -11.00 1.24
N LEU A 177 -1.02 -9.99 2.06
CA LEU A 177 -0.71 -10.03 3.50
C LEU A 177 -1.15 -11.35 4.14
N HIS A 178 -0.30 -11.88 5.04
CA HIS A 178 -0.56 -13.13 5.74
C HIS A 178 -1.92 -13.12 6.47
N ALA A 179 -2.22 -11.98 7.11
CA ALA A 179 -3.51 -11.69 7.69
C ALA A 179 -3.97 -10.30 7.22
N SER A 180 -5.21 -10.20 6.75
CA SER A 180 -5.79 -8.94 6.28
C SER A 180 -5.80 -7.83 7.34
N GLN A 181 -5.80 -8.20 8.62
CA GLN A 181 -5.82 -7.32 9.78
C GLN A 181 -4.54 -6.51 9.93
N ILE A 182 -3.43 -6.93 9.31
CA ILE A 182 -2.17 -6.20 9.31
C ILE A 182 -2.35 -4.78 8.73
N GLN A 183 -3.32 -4.57 7.83
CA GLN A 183 -3.68 -3.23 7.36
C GLN A 183 -4.04 -2.28 8.51
N GLY A 184 -4.73 -2.78 9.54
CA GLY A 184 -5.07 -2.01 10.74
C GLY A 184 -3.90 -1.79 11.71
N PHE A 185 -2.69 -2.26 11.39
CA PHE A 185 -1.49 -1.91 12.16
C PHE A 185 -0.94 -0.55 11.78
N PHE A 186 -1.33 -0.02 10.62
CA PHE A 186 -0.92 1.28 10.12
C PHE A 186 -2.02 2.33 10.37
N ASP A 187 -1.58 3.54 10.69
CA ASP A 187 -2.44 4.73 10.71
C ASP A 187 -2.37 5.51 9.37
N ILE A 188 -1.49 5.08 8.47
CA ILE A 188 -1.34 5.55 7.09
C ILE A 188 -2.08 4.62 6.12
N PRO A 189 -2.48 5.08 4.93
CA PRO A 189 -3.13 4.22 3.94
C PRO A 189 -2.28 3.00 3.59
N VAL A 190 -2.96 1.88 3.36
CA VAL A 190 -2.36 0.61 2.95
C VAL A 190 -3.16 0.02 1.80
N ASP A 191 -2.52 -0.12 0.65
CA ASP A 191 -3.06 -0.86 -0.49
C ASP A 191 -2.56 -2.31 -0.44
N ASN A 192 -3.41 -3.25 -0.01
CA ASN A 192 -3.12 -4.68 -0.05
C ASN A 192 -3.63 -5.30 -1.35
N LEU A 193 -2.72 -5.51 -2.31
CA LEU A 193 -2.99 -6.13 -3.60
C LEU A 193 -3.16 -7.66 -3.47
N TYR A 194 -3.84 -8.27 -4.43
CA TYR A 194 -4.07 -9.72 -4.47
C TYR A 194 -3.55 -10.32 -5.77
N ALA A 195 -2.74 -11.38 -5.67
CA ALA A 195 -2.29 -12.15 -6.84
C ALA A 195 -3.38 -13.08 -7.39
N GLU A 196 -4.49 -13.25 -6.66
CA GLU A 196 -5.57 -14.17 -7.01
C GLU A 196 -6.05 -14.06 -8.48
N PRO A 197 -6.28 -12.86 -9.06
CA PRO A 197 -6.68 -12.75 -10.47
C PRO A 197 -5.62 -13.29 -11.45
N ALA A 198 -4.33 -13.09 -11.14
CA ALA A 198 -3.24 -13.61 -11.96
C ALA A 198 -3.12 -15.13 -11.85
N ILE A 199 -3.31 -15.68 -10.64
CA ILE A 199 -3.33 -17.12 -10.38
C ILE A 199 -4.51 -17.78 -11.12
N LEU A 200 -5.71 -17.21 -11.04
CA LEU A 200 -6.89 -17.71 -11.75
C LEU A 200 -6.68 -17.74 -13.27
N LYS A 201 -6.09 -16.68 -13.83
CA LYS A 201 -5.72 -16.62 -15.24
C LYS A 201 -4.74 -17.74 -15.59
N TYR A 202 -3.67 -17.88 -14.80
CA TYR A 202 -2.66 -18.91 -15.02
C TYR A 202 -3.24 -20.33 -14.99
N ILE A 203 -4.09 -20.65 -14.00
CA ILE A 203 -4.75 -21.95 -13.90
C ILE A 203 -5.55 -22.24 -15.18
N LYS A 204 -6.35 -21.28 -15.64
CA LYS A 204 -7.19 -21.43 -16.83
C LYS A 204 -6.40 -21.64 -18.12
N GLU A 205 -5.25 -20.98 -18.24
CA GLU A 205 -4.42 -21.00 -19.45
C GLU A 205 -3.40 -22.14 -19.46
N SER A 206 -2.95 -22.60 -18.29
CA SER A 206 -1.77 -23.47 -18.18
C SER A 206 -2.05 -24.86 -17.62
N ILE A 207 -3.18 -25.09 -16.95
CA ILE A 207 -3.52 -26.39 -16.34
C ILE A 207 -4.58 -27.09 -17.19
N PRO A 208 -4.25 -28.20 -17.89
CA PRO A 208 -5.23 -28.98 -18.62
C PRO A 208 -6.30 -29.54 -17.69
N ASN A 209 -7.55 -29.53 -18.13
CA ASN A 209 -8.70 -30.06 -17.38
C ASN A 209 -8.85 -29.47 -15.96
N TRP A 210 -8.50 -28.19 -15.77
CA TRP A 210 -8.64 -27.52 -14.48
C TRP A 210 -10.08 -27.53 -13.94
N GLN A 211 -11.09 -27.66 -14.80
CA GLN A 211 -12.51 -27.74 -14.44
C GLN A 211 -12.85 -28.98 -13.61
N THR A 212 -12.05 -30.05 -13.69
CA THR A 212 -12.20 -31.25 -12.87
C THR A 212 -11.16 -31.31 -11.74
N SER A 213 -10.45 -30.20 -11.49
CA SER A 213 -9.45 -30.13 -10.42
C SER A 213 -10.09 -29.82 -9.07
N VAL A 214 -9.33 -30.05 -8.00
CA VAL A 214 -9.72 -29.69 -6.63
C VAL A 214 -8.67 -28.72 -6.10
N ILE A 215 -9.10 -27.56 -5.59
CA ILE A 215 -8.19 -26.60 -4.98
C ILE A 215 -7.95 -27.02 -3.52
N VAL A 216 -6.69 -27.25 -3.17
CA VAL A 216 -6.35 -27.81 -1.84
C VAL A 216 -5.73 -26.76 -0.94
N SER A 217 -6.25 -26.65 0.28
CA SER A 217 -5.63 -25.88 1.36
C SER A 217 -4.69 -26.76 2.18
N PRO A 218 -3.41 -26.39 2.34
CA PRO A 218 -2.45 -27.20 3.08
C PRO A 218 -2.65 -27.15 4.61
N ASP A 219 -3.43 -26.19 5.10
CA ASP A 219 -3.78 -26.04 6.50
C ASP A 219 -5.10 -25.28 6.66
N ALA A 220 -5.63 -25.23 7.89
CA ALA A 220 -6.88 -24.55 8.18
C ALA A 220 -6.82 -23.01 8.01
N GLY A 221 -5.63 -22.41 8.09
CA GLY A 221 -5.46 -20.97 7.94
C GLY A 221 -5.69 -20.50 6.50
N GLY A 222 -5.37 -21.34 5.52
CA GLY A 222 -5.57 -21.07 4.09
C GLY A 222 -7.00 -21.28 3.58
N ALA A 223 -7.95 -21.72 4.42
CA ALA A 223 -9.29 -22.14 4.00
C ALA A 223 -10.04 -21.04 3.23
N LYS A 224 -10.02 -19.81 3.74
CA LYS A 224 -10.68 -18.66 3.10
C LYS A 224 -10.09 -18.32 1.72
N ARG A 225 -8.77 -18.48 1.56
CA ARG A 225 -8.10 -18.21 0.28
C ARG A 225 -8.48 -19.25 -0.76
N VAL A 226 -8.47 -20.52 -0.37
CA VAL A 226 -8.77 -21.64 -1.27
C VAL A 226 -10.24 -21.65 -1.69
N THR A 227 -11.15 -21.39 -0.76
CA THR A 227 -12.59 -21.25 -1.07
C THR A 227 -12.85 -20.12 -2.06
N SER A 228 -12.25 -18.94 -1.87
CA SER A 228 -12.34 -17.82 -2.83
C SER A 228 -11.92 -18.22 -4.25
N ILE A 229 -10.80 -18.94 -4.40
CA ILE A 229 -10.31 -19.42 -5.70
C ILE A 229 -11.26 -20.47 -6.28
N ALA A 230 -11.68 -21.44 -5.48
CA ALA A 230 -12.56 -22.53 -5.90
C ALA A 230 -13.92 -22.02 -6.38
N ASP A 231 -14.52 -21.07 -5.66
CA ASP A 231 -15.79 -20.43 -6.03
C ASP A 231 -15.67 -19.69 -7.37
N ARG A 232 -14.57 -18.98 -7.61
CA ARG A 232 -14.33 -18.25 -8.87
C ARG A 232 -14.01 -19.16 -10.06
N LEU A 233 -13.52 -20.36 -9.80
CA LEU A 233 -13.32 -21.40 -10.81
C LEU A 233 -14.55 -22.31 -10.96
N ASN A 234 -15.49 -22.28 -10.02
CA ASN A 234 -16.60 -23.23 -9.92
C ASN A 234 -16.11 -24.69 -9.90
N VAL A 235 -15.16 -24.97 -8.99
CA VAL A 235 -14.58 -26.29 -8.76
C VAL A 235 -14.61 -26.64 -7.28
N ASP A 236 -14.41 -27.91 -6.94
CA ASP A 236 -14.37 -28.35 -5.55
C ASP A 236 -13.09 -27.88 -4.84
N PHE A 237 -13.14 -27.84 -3.50
CA PHE A 237 -11.97 -27.60 -2.68
C PHE A 237 -11.81 -28.66 -1.59
N ALA A 238 -10.57 -28.85 -1.14
CA ALA A 238 -10.24 -29.72 -0.02
C ALA A 238 -9.37 -28.98 1.00
N LEU A 239 -9.41 -29.44 2.25
CA LEU A 239 -8.65 -28.87 3.35
C LEU A 239 -7.89 -29.98 4.08
N ILE A 240 -6.58 -29.82 4.21
CA ILE A 240 -5.74 -30.73 4.97
C ILE A 240 -5.75 -30.29 6.44
N HIS A 241 -6.31 -31.14 7.31
CA HIS A 241 -6.21 -30.96 8.74
C HIS A 241 -4.95 -31.66 9.25
N LYS A 242 -4.04 -30.90 9.85
CA LYS A 242 -2.83 -31.43 10.47
C LYS A 242 -2.84 -31.16 11.96
N GLU A 243 -2.80 -32.23 12.75
CA GLU A 243 -2.59 -32.13 14.20
C GLU A 243 -1.11 -31.83 14.48
N ARG A 244 -0.82 -30.68 15.11
CA ARG A 244 0.55 -30.34 15.52
C ARG A 244 0.68 -30.57 17.02
N LYS A 245 1.45 -31.57 17.45
CA LYS A 245 1.82 -31.77 18.87
C LYS A 245 2.79 -30.68 19.37
N ARG A 246 3.63 -30.10 18.50
CA ARG A 246 4.53 -28.95 18.77
C ARG A 246 4.73 -28.08 17.51
N ALA A 247 5.14 -26.82 17.72
CA ALA A 247 5.50 -25.93 16.62
C ALA A 247 6.81 -26.39 15.96
N ASN A 248 6.79 -26.58 14.64
CA ASN A 248 7.92 -26.96 13.75
C ASN A 248 8.38 -28.44 13.76
N GLU A 249 7.68 -29.36 14.42
CA GLU A 249 7.88 -30.80 14.23
C GLU A 249 6.70 -31.38 13.44
N VAL A 250 7.02 -32.22 12.44
CA VAL A 250 6.08 -32.85 11.52
C VAL A 250 6.30 -34.36 11.60
N GLU A 251 5.29 -35.11 12.05
CA GLU A 251 5.00 -36.44 11.51
C GLU A 251 4.06 -36.29 10.31
#